data_AF-A0A7C2AK23-F1
#
_entry.id   AF-A0A7C2AK23-F1
#
_cell.length_a   1.000
_cell.length_b   1.000
_cell.length_c   1.000
_cell.angle_alpha   90.00
_cell.angle_beta   90.00
_cell.angle_gamma   90.00
#
_symmetry.space_group_name_H-M   'P 1'
#
loop_
_entity.id
_entity.type
_entity.pdbx_description
1 polymer ?
#
loop_
_entity_poly.entity_id
_entity_poly.type
_entity_poly.pdbx_seq_one_letter_code
_entity_poly.pdbx_strand_id
1 'polypeptide(L)'
;MLSQVFSIANQKGGTGKTTLSMNLAVGLSKRGRTLIIDADPQGSAGQWAGLSPDERPFPVSVIAISSNLPREIKRIREDYQYLVVDCPPTLETGVAQKAMSVSDKVLIPILPSPVDLWA
;
A
#
# COMPACT_ATOMS: atom_id res chain seq x y z
N MET A 1 19.70 -5.39 6.68
CA MET A 1 19.45 -4.75 5.37
C MET A 1 18.34 -3.73 5.58
N LEU A 2 18.42 -2.51 5.04
CA LEU A 2 17.34 -1.53 5.20
C LEU A 2 16.09 -1.98 4.42
N SER A 3 14.92 -1.95 5.05
CA SER A 3 13.65 -2.18 4.36
C SER A 3 13.49 -1.24 3.17
N GLN A 4 12.81 -1.68 2.12
CA GLN A 4 12.31 -0.80 1.07
C GLN A 4 10.81 -0.54 1.24
N VAL A 5 10.42 0.73 1.26
CA VAL A 5 9.04 1.19 1.42
C VAL A 5 8.51 1.71 0.08
N PHE A 6 7.42 1.09 -0.39
CA PHE A 6 6.71 1.45 -1.60
C PHE A 6 5.34 2.01 -1.21
N SER A 7 5.03 3.26 -1.57
CA SER A 7 3.67 3.79 -1.43
C SER A 7 2.96 3.85 -2.76
N ILE A 8 1.71 3.40 -2.80
CA ILE A 8 0.86 3.48 -3.99
C ILE A 8 -0.11 4.63 -3.76
N ALA A 9 0.08 5.73 -4.48
CA ALA A 9 -0.65 6.97 -4.25
C ALA A 9 -1.27 7.51 -5.54
N ASN A 10 -2.54 7.90 -5.48
CA ASN A 10 -3.22 8.67 -6.52
C ASN A 10 -4.49 9.29 -5.90
N GLN A 11 -4.68 10.59 -6.12
CA GLN A 11 -5.82 11.37 -5.63
C GLN A 11 -7.15 10.90 -6.23
N LYS A 12 -7.14 10.26 -7.40
CA LYS A 12 -8.34 9.75 -8.04
C LYS A 12 -8.69 8.35 -7.52
N GLY A 13 -9.96 8.15 -7.17
CA GLY A 13 -10.54 6.84 -6.87
C GLY A 13 -10.59 5.93 -8.11
N GLY A 14 -10.56 4.62 -7.91
CA GLY A 14 -10.71 3.65 -9.01
C GLY A 14 -9.52 3.52 -9.97
N THR A 15 -8.36 4.10 -9.65
CA THR A 15 -7.13 4.04 -10.46
C THR A 15 -6.36 2.72 -10.35
N GLY A 16 -6.86 1.76 -9.56
CA GLY A 16 -6.20 0.47 -9.36
C GLY A 16 -5.11 0.46 -8.28
N LYS A 17 -5.14 1.41 -7.33
CA LYS A 17 -4.17 1.47 -6.20
C LYS A 17 -4.08 0.14 -5.44
N THR A 18 -5.17 -0.29 -4.82
CA THR A 18 -5.23 -1.55 -4.07
C THR A 18 -4.85 -2.75 -4.95
N THR A 19 -5.29 -2.78 -6.21
CA THR A 19 -4.88 -3.81 -7.19
C THR A 19 -3.38 -3.87 -7.38
N LEU A 20 -2.73 -2.72 -7.56
CA LEU A 20 -1.29 -2.65 -7.69
C LEU A 20 -0.59 -3.01 -6.37
N SER A 21 -1.06 -2.49 -5.24
CA SER A 21 -0.53 -2.77 -3.89
C SER A 21 -0.48 -4.28 -3.61
N MET A 22 -1.61 -4.97 -3.82
CA MET A 22 -1.74 -6.40 -3.56
C MET A 22 -0.83 -7.23 -4.47
N ASN A 23 -0.85 -6.98 -5.79
CA ASN A 23 -0.06 -7.75 -6.74
C ASN A 23 1.45 -7.49 -6.60
N LEU A 24 1.84 -6.23 -6.36
CA LEU A 24 3.23 -5.86 -6.10
C LEU A 24 3.75 -6.59 -4.87
N ALA A 25 2.98 -6.59 -3.78
CA ALA A 25 3.36 -7.26 -2.54
C ALA A 25 3.55 -8.77 -2.72
N VAL A 26 2.67 -9.44 -3.48
CA VAL A 26 2.83 -10.87 -3.82
C VAL A 26 4.09 -11.11 -4.67
N GLY A 27 4.41 -10.20 -5.59
CA GLY A 27 5.65 -10.27 -6.37
C GLY A 27 6.91 -10.06 -5.52
N LEU A 28 6.86 -9.15 -4.54
CA LEU A 28 7.95 -8.87 -3.62
C LEU A 28 8.13 -9.96 -2.56
N SER A 29 7.05 -10.63 -2.14
CA SER A 29 7.11 -11.70 -1.14
C SER A 29 7.94 -12.90 -1.60
N LYS A 30 8.02 -13.13 -2.91
CA LYS A 30 8.91 -14.12 -3.54
C LYS A 30 10.40 -13.79 -3.39
N ARG A 31 10.74 -12.55 -3.03
CA ARG A 31 12.12 -12.06 -2.89
C ARG A 31 12.50 -11.73 -1.45
N GLY A 32 11.54 -11.66 -0.53
CA GLY A 32 11.79 -11.29 0.85
C GLY A 32 10.53 -11.04 1.66
N ARG A 33 10.68 -11.00 2.99
CA ARG A 33 9.55 -10.79 3.89
C ARG A 33 8.86 -9.46 3.58
N THR A 34 7.58 -9.53 3.24
CA THR A 34 6.79 -8.40 2.73
C THR A 34 5.55 -8.20 3.60
N LEU A 35 5.15 -6.95 3.79
CA LEU A 35 3.93 -6.56 4.47
C LEU A 35 3.17 -5.53 3.65
N ILE A 36 1.84 -5.64 3.65
CA ILE A 36 0.96 -4.57 3.17
C ILE A 36 0.44 -3.79 4.37
N ILE A 37 0.51 -2.47 4.26
CA ILE A 37 -0.08 -1.50 5.18
C ILE A 37 -1.27 -0.87 4.45
N ASP A 38 -2.47 -1.20 4.87
CA ASP A 38 -3.70 -0.56 4.45
C ASP A 38 -3.85 0.76 5.22
N ALA A 39 -3.55 1.87 4.57
CA ALA A 39 -3.69 3.21 5.12
C ALA A 39 -4.97 3.90 4.62
N ASP A 40 -5.76 3.24 3.78
CA ASP A 40 -7.05 3.74 3.33
C ASP A 40 -8.12 3.43 4.38
N PRO A 41 -8.84 4.43 4.92
CA PRO A 41 -9.95 4.19 5.83
C PRO A 41 -11.04 3.26 5.28
N GLN A 42 -11.14 3.08 3.95
CA GLN A 42 -12.06 2.12 3.33
C GLN A 42 -11.65 0.65 3.55
N GLY A 43 -10.38 0.37 3.85
CA GLY A 43 -9.91 -0.97 4.20
C GLY A 43 -9.96 -1.98 3.05
N SER A 44 -9.87 -1.52 1.79
CA SER A 44 -10.06 -2.37 0.61
C SER A 44 -9.00 -3.48 0.48
N ALA A 45 -7.75 -3.23 0.91
CA ALA A 45 -6.71 -4.26 0.88
C ALA A 45 -6.98 -5.34 1.92
N GLY A 46 -7.38 -4.94 3.14
CA GLY A 46 -7.75 -5.87 4.20
C GLY A 46 -8.96 -6.74 3.83
N GLN A 47 -10.00 -6.11 3.25
CA GLN A 47 -11.17 -6.83 2.75
C GLN A 47 -10.80 -7.87 1.68
N TRP A 48 -9.99 -7.50 0.69
CA TRP A 48 -9.59 -8.43 -0.36
C TRP A 48 -8.76 -9.59 0.18
N ALA A 49 -7.82 -9.34 1.10
CA ALA A 49 -7.11 -10.43 1.77
C ALA A 49 -8.08 -11.40 2.48
N GLY A 50 -9.10 -10.86 3.16
CA GLY A 50 -10.14 -11.63 3.85
C GLY A 50 -11.11 -12.39 2.95
N LEU A 51 -11.17 -12.09 1.64
CA LEU A 51 -11.95 -12.88 0.68
C LEU A 51 -11.27 -14.20 0.29
N SER A 52 -9.99 -14.37 0.66
CA SER A 52 -9.26 -15.61 0.38
C SER A 52 -9.71 -16.70 1.36
N PRO A 53 -9.99 -17.93 0.89
CA PRO A 53 -10.42 -19.02 1.76
C PRO A 53 -9.30 -19.44 2.72
N ASP A 54 -9.67 -19.99 3.88
CA ASP A 54 -8.71 -20.37 4.93
C ASP A 54 -7.70 -21.43 4.45
N GLU A 55 -8.09 -22.33 3.53
CA GLU A 55 -7.19 -23.33 2.97
C GLU A 55 -6.16 -22.73 1.99
N ARG A 56 -6.42 -21.52 1.49
CA ARG A 56 -5.55 -20.78 0.58
C ARG A 56 -5.61 -19.28 0.89
N PRO A 57 -5.03 -18.86 2.03
CA PRO A 57 -5.07 -17.45 2.43
C PRO A 57 -4.25 -16.59 1.47
N PHE A 58 -4.52 -15.29 1.47
CA PHE A 58 -3.70 -14.35 0.73
C PHE A 58 -2.24 -14.41 1.26
N PRO A 59 -1.23 -14.54 0.38
CA PRO A 59 0.12 -14.97 0.79
C PRO A 59 0.97 -13.86 1.45
N VAL A 60 0.40 -12.67 1.66
CA VAL A 60 1.07 -11.55 2.31
C VAL A 60 0.17 -10.99 3.40
N SER A 61 0.71 -10.77 4.60
CA SER A 61 -0.06 -10.16 5.68
C SER A 61 -0.47 -8.73 5.31
N VAL A 62 -1.70 -8.37 5.67
CA VAL A 62 -2.24 -7.02 5.54
C VAL A 62 -2.58 -6.50 6.92
N ILE A 63 -2.10 -5.30 7.26
CA ILE A 63 -2.46 -4.62 8.51
C ILE A 63 -3.07 -3.26 8.20
N ALA A 64 -4.04 -2.84 8.99
CA ALA A 64 -4.61 -1.50 8.90
C ALA A 64 -3.87 -0.55 9.85
N ILE A 65 -3.44 0.62 9.34
CA ILE A 65 -2.82 1.67 10.17
C ILE A 65 -3.57 2.98 9.94
N SER A 66 -4.39 3.35 10.91
CA SER A 66 -5.24 4.54 10.86
C SER A 66 -4.62 5.80 11.48
N SER A 67 -3.55 5.66 12.27
CA SER A 67 -2.91 6.81 12.94
C SER A 67 -1.39 6.68 13.00
N ASN A 68 -0.72 7.84 12.92
CA ASN A 68 0.74 7.99 13.04
C ASN A 68 1.58 7.06 12.15
N LEU A 69 1.17 6.94 10.89
CA LEU A 69 1.80 6.08 9.87
C LEU A 69 3.36 6.15 9.82
N PRO A 70 4.02 7.32 9.87
CA PRO A 70 5.48 7.38 9.84
C PRO A 70 6.14 6.70 11.04
N ARG A 71 5.54 6.80 12.23
CA ARG A 71 6.07 6.18 13.45
C ARG A 71 5.93 4.67 13.41
N GLU A 72 4.78 4.17 12.95
CA GLU A 72 4.54 2.74 12.84
C GLU A 72 5.43 2.10 11.76
N ILE A 73 5.56 2.73 10.59
CA ILE A 73 6.50 2.26 9.54
C ILE A 73 7.93 2.20 10.06
N LYS A 74 8.38 3.20 10.85
CA LYS A 74 9.72 3.18 11.46
C LYS A 74 9.96 2.02 12.43
N ARG A 75 8.92 1.52 13.08
CA ARG A 75 9.03 0.34 13.97
C ARG A 75 9.01 -0.94 13.16
N ILE A 76 8.05 -1.08 12.26
CA ILE A 76 7.79 -2.30 11.51
C ILE A 76 8.91 -2.58 10.50
N ARG A 77 9.58 -1.54 9.99
CA ARG A 77 10.64 -1.69 9.00
C ARG A 77 11.86 -2.49 9.45
N GLU A 78 12.00 -2.77 10.73
CA GLU A 78 13.08 -3.61 11.26
C GLU A 78 12.87 -5.10 10.94
N ASP A 79 11.60 -5.53 10.80
CA ASP A 79 11.22 -6.94 10.63
C ASP A 79 11.00 -7.36 9.18
N TYR A 80 10.80 -6.40 8.27
CA TYR A 80 10.41 -6.64 6.88
C TYR A 80 11.43 -6.10 5.89
N GLN A 81 11.64 -6.86 4.80
CA GLN A 81 12.46 -6.41 3.68
C GLN A 81 11.69 -5.42 2.80
N TYR A 82 10.38 -5.62 2.65
CA TYR A 82 9.53 -4.79 1.81
C TYR A 82 8.26 -4.38 2.56
N LEU A 83 7.92 -3.10 2.49
CA LEU A 83 6.66 -2.56 2.95
C LEU A 83 5.92 -1.95 1.77
N VAL A 84 4.65 -2.31 1.61
CA VAL A 84 3.77 -1.77 0.56
C VAL A 84 2.63 -1.02 1.23
N VAL A 85 2.52 0.29 1.00
CA VAL A 85 1.51 1.15 1.62
C VAL A 85 0.43 1.46 0.60
N ASP A 86 -0.80 1.01 0.86
CA ASP A 86 -1.98 1.34 0.08
C ASP A 86 -2.58 2.65 0.60
N CYS A 87 -2.47 3.72 -0.19
CA CYS A 87 -2.91 5.06 0.23
C CYS A 87 -4.37 5.33 -0.16
N PRO A 88 -5.07 6.19 0.61
CA PRO A 88 -6.44 6.59 0.28
C PRO A 88 -6.52 7.39 -1.03
N PRO A 89 -7.70 7.45 -1.68
CA PRO A 89 -7.95 8.23 -2.90
C PRO A 89 -8.17 9.71 -2.59
N THR A 90 -7.32 10.32 -1.76
CA THR A 90 -7.38 11.75 -1.42
C THR A 90 -6.07 12.22 -0.79
N LEU A 91 -5.74 13.50 -1.00
CA LEU A 91 -4.63 14.17 -0.29
C LEU A 91 -5.10 14.97 0.93
N GLU A 92 -6.40 15.18 1.11
CA GLU A 92 -6.93 16.08 2.16
C GLU A 92 -6.64 15.57 3.58
N THR A 93 -6.60 14.24 3.76
CA THR A 93 -6.38 13.61 5.07
C THR A 93 -4.93 13.69 5.55
N GLY A 94 -3.99 14.12 4.69
CA GLY A 94 -2.57 14.12 5.01
C GLY A 94 -1.93 12.72 5.02
N VAL A 95 -2.70 11.64 4.84
CA VAL A 95 -2.21 10.25 4.95
C VAL A 95 -1.25 9.93 3.81
N ALA A 96 -1.61 10.28 2.58
CA ALA A 96 -0.73 10.09 1.43
C ALA A 96 0.59 10.86 1.58
N GLN A 97 0.57 12.10 2.08
CA GLN A 97 1.77 12.89 2.35
C GLN A 97 2.64 12.25 3.44
N LYS A 98 2.03 11.75 4.52
CA LYS A 98 2.73 11.02 5.57
C LYS A 98 3.37 9.75 5.03
N ALA A 99 2.67 8.98 4.21
CA ALA A 99 3.21 7.79 3.54
C ALA A 99 4.41 8.15 2.65
N MET A 100 4.28 9.20 1.82
CA MET A 100 5.36 9.68 0.96
C MET A 100 6.60 10.08 1.75
N SER A 101 6.46 10.71 2.92
CA SER A 101 7.60 11.15 3.76
C SER A 101 8.48 10.01 4.30
N VAL A 102 8.00 8.76 4.24
CA VAL A 102 8.75 7.57 4.68
C VAL A 102 8.97 6.56 3.56
N SER A 103 8.60 6.90 2.32
CA SER A 103 8.71 6.02 1.16
C SER A 103 10.06 6.14 0.49
N ASP A 104 10.62 5.01 0.07
CA ASP A 104 11.77 4.98 -0.84
C ASP A 104 11.31 5.13 -2.29
N LYS A 105 10.11 4.64 -2.61
CA LYS A 105 9.50 4.72 -3.94
C LYS A 105 8.01 5.02 -3.83
N VAL A 106 7.52 5.87 -4.72
CA VAL A 106 6.09 6.16 -4.86
C VAL A 106 5.65 5.69 -6.24
N LEU A 107 4.63 4.85 -6.30
CA LEU A 107 3.99 4.40 -7.52
C LEU A 107 2.66 5.14 -7.67
N ILE A 108 2.46 5.77 -8.82
CA ILE A 108 1.24 6.51 -9.14
C ILE A 108 0.55 5.79 -10.30
N PRO A 109 -0.40 4.88 -10.02
CA PRO A 109 -1.14 4.22 -11.10
C PRO A 109 -2.08 5.23 -11.75
N ILE A 110 -2.12 5.26 -13.08
CA ILE A 110 -2.98 6.16 -13.86
C ILE A 110 -3.92 5.33 -14.73
N LEU A 111 -5.15 5.80 -14.92
CA LEU A 111 -6.04 5.20 -15.92
C LEU A 111 -5.55 5.58 -17.32
N PRO A 112 -5.67 4.70 -18.32
CA PRO A 112 -5.28 4.98 -19.70
C PRO A 112 -6.34 5.85 -20.40
N SER A 113 -6.62 7.03 -19.84
CA SER A 113 -7.62 7.96 -20.33
C SER A 113 -7.01 9.37 -20.43
N PRO A 114 -7.28 10.13 -21.50
CA PRO A 114 -6.76 11.48 -21.64
C PRO A 114 -7.13 12.38 -20.46
N VAL A 115 -8.32 12.25 -19.88
CA VAL A 115 -8.74 13.10 -18.75
C VAL A 115 -7.89 12.84 -17.50
N ASP A 116 -7.37 11.63 -17.35
CA ASP A 116 -6.56 11.21 -16.21
C ASP A 116 -5.11 11.71 -16.26
N LEU A 117 -4.62 12.10 -17.43
CA LEU A 117 -3.25 12.63 -17.60
C LEU A 117 -3.15 14.12 -17.25
N TRP A 118 -4.28 14.83 -17.21
CA TRP A 118 -4.34 16.29 -17.01
C TRP A 118 -4.75 16.67 -15.58
N ALA A 119 -5.04 15.69 -14.73
CA ALA A 119 -5.55 15.86 -13.36
C ALA A 119 -4.47 15.66 -12.28
#